data_AF-A0A1W9UJS0-F1
#
_entry.id   AF-A0A1W9UJS0-F1
#
_cell.length_a   1.000
_cell.length_b   1.000
_cell.length_c   1.000
_cell.angle_alpha   90.00
_cell.angle_beta   90.00
_cell.angle_gamma   90.00
#
_symmetry.space_group_name_H-M   'P 1'
#
loop_
_entity.id
_entity.type
_entity.pdbx_description
1 polymer ?
#
loop_
_entity_poly.entity_id
_entity_poly.type
_entity_poly.pdbx_seq_one_letter_code
_entity_poly.pdbx_strand_id
1 'polypeptide(L)'
;MNRIVMIFLLCLTVPLTAQALPTIECHCFQDRSYDMEKPGAADDYFLTATQNTFFALTFNVTKKIIVGKKQRGASGADLWVAYWLADKSATEVEKILTARSQQSNWAATITALGIKPTALGTTFNSTLNDATAPLDHVVVDEVLERLQILSADDLKTLRHNNASNKELLVCALLANKSDNQPLLFLQQVQGHVATWDSLMTHAGIDIKNIEQVLLTTFADWPALNCGSLPALLTINIRRHWFYW
;
A
#
# COMPACT_ATOMS: atom_id res chain seq x y z
N MET A 1 45.77 -35.60 2.18
CA MET A 1 44.98 -34.82 1.20
C MET A 1 43.45 -34.98 1.33
N ASN A 2 42.92 -36.10 1.84
CA ASN A 2 41.45 -36.32 1.88
C ASN A 2 40.66 -35.56 2.96
N ARG A 3 41.28 -35.09 4.05
CA ARG A 3 40.57 -34.36 5.13
C ARG A 3 40.23 -32.91 4.79
N ILE A 4 41.05 -32.24 3.97
CA ILE A 4 40.82 -30.84 3.59
C ILE A 4 39.65 -30.74 2.58
N VAL A 5 39.55 -31.70 1.65
CA VAL A 5 38.45 -31.76 0.67
C VAL A 5 37.09 -31.99 1.35
N MET A 6 37.05 -32.82 2.39
CA MET A 6 35.82 -33.10 3.14
C MET A 6 35.33 -31.91 3.96
N ILE A 7 36.24 -31.10 4.53
CA ILE A 7 35.89 -29.85 5.24
C ILE A 7 35.38 -28.80 4.24
N PHE A 8 35.98 -28.70 3.05
CA PHE A 8 35.53 -27.78 2.01
C PHE A 8 34.13 -28.13 1.48
N LEU A 9 33.81 -29.43 1.34
CA LEU A 9 32.46 -29.88 0.95
C LEU A 9 31.41 -29.61 2.04
N LEU A 10 31.77 -29.65 3.32
CA LEU A 10 30.83 -29.38 4.41
C LEU A 10 30.43 -27.89 4.49
N CYS A 11 31.38 -26.98 4.23
CA CYS A 11 31.13 -25.53 4.24
C CYS A 11 30.25 -25.03 3.08
N LEU A 12 30.04 -25.83 2.03
CA LEU A 12 29.15 -25.49 0.90
C LEU A 12 27.67 -25.81 1.15
N THR A 13 27.34 -26.38 2.32
CA THR A 13 25.96 -26.70 2.70
C THR A 13 25.30 -25.66 3.61
N VAL A 14 25.89 -24.46 3.75
CA VAL A 14 25.24 -23.38 4.50
C VAL A 14 23.89 -23.10 3.85
N PRO A 15 22.77 -23.35 4.53
CA PRO A 15 21.46 -23.11 3.97
C PRO A 15 21.36 -21.62 3.70
N LEU A 16 21.30 -21.26 2.41
CA LEU A 16 20.83 -19.96 1.99
C LEU A 16 19.42 -19.83 2.58
N THR A 17 19.27 -18.99 3.60
CA THR A 17 17.97 -18.64 4.14
C THR A 17 17.22 -17.93 3.04
N ALA A 18 16.43 -18.68 2.27
CA ALA A 18 15.41 -18.10 1.42
C ALA A 18 14.50 -17.32 2.34
N GLN A 19 14.64 -15.98 2.35
CA GLN A 19 13.71 -15.13 3.05
C GLN A 19 12.37 -15.29 2.36
N ALA A 20 11.50 -16.09 2.96
CA ALA A 20 10.12 -16.18 2.54
C ALA A 20 9.55 -14.76 2.64
N LEU A 21 9.12 -14.21 1.51
CA LEU A 21 8.35 -12.98 1.49
C LEU A 21 7.18 -13.17 2.48
N PRO A 22 6.93 -12.22 3.39
CA PRO A 22 5.92 -12.38 4.42
C PRO A 22 4.59 -12.76 3.78
N THR A 23 4.02 -13.89 4.20
CA THR A 23 2.71 -14.41 3.77
C THR A 23 1.54 -13.48 4.12
N ILE A 24 1.83 -12.39 4.84
CA ILE A 24 0.93 -11.34 5.32
C ILE A 24 0.30 -10.55 4.15
N GLU A 25 0.88 -10.59 2.95
CA GLU A 25 0.38 -9.77 1.85
C GLU A 25 -0.93 -10.26 1.23
N CYS A 26 -1.33 -11.55 1.34
CA CYS A 26 -2.60 -11.92 0.70
C CYS A 26 -3.48 -13.08 1.21
N HIS A 27 -3.05 -14.25 1.70
CA HIS A 27 -4.06 -15.30 1.98
C HIS A 27 -3.79 -16.16 3.19
N CYS A 28 -4.34 -15.72 4.33
CA CYS A 28 -5.20 -16.49 5.21
C CYS A 28 -5.20 -15.85 6.60
N PHE A 29 -5.67 -14.59 6.68
CA PHE A 29 -5.99 -14.00 7.98
C PHE A 29 -6.99 -14.91 8.67
N GLN A 30 -6.54 -15.51 9.78
CA GLN A 30 -7.38 -16.35 10.64
C GLN A 30 -8.40 -15.45 11.33
N ASP A 31 -7.91 -14.34 11.88
CA ASP A 31 -8.70 -13.35 12.58
C ASP A 31 -9.09 -12.23 11.60
N ARG A 32 -10.40 -12.03 11.45
CA ARG A 32 -10.99 -11.10 10.47
C ARG A 32 -11.96 -10.09 11.08
N SER A 33 -12.05 -10.08 12.39
CA SER A 33 -12.90 -9.21 13.18
C SER A 33 -12.22 -8.98 14.51
N TYR A 34 -12.47 -7.81 15.09
CA TYR A 34 -12.02 -7.52 16.45
C TYR A 34 -12.58 -8.55 17.43
N ASP A 35 -11.70 -9.08 18.28
CA ASP A 35 -12.03 -9.94 19.41
C ASP A 35 -11.46 -9.28 20.68
N MET A 36 -12.33 -8.91 21.61
CA MET A 36 -11.92 -8.26 22.85
C MET A 36 -11.05 -9.17 23.74
N GLU A 37 -11.16 -10.49 23.59
CA GLU A 37 -10.34 -11.46 24.30
C GLU A 37 -8.97 -11.66 23.64
N LYS A 38 -8.80 -11.15 22.40
CA LYS A 38 -7.55 -11.19 21.63
C LYS A 38 -7.30 -9.88 20.87
N PRO A 39 -7.11 -8.74 21.57
CA PRO A 39 -6.83 -7.47 20.91
C PRO A 39 -5.60 -7.58 20.01
N GLY A 40 -5.67 -7.02 18.81
CA GLY A 40 -4.58 -7.01 17.85
C GLY A 40 -4.52 -8.24 16.94
N ALA A 41 -5.29 -9.29 17.21
CA ALA A 41 -5.31 -10.48 16.36
C ALA A 41 -5.72 -10.16 14.92
N ALA A 42 -6.58 -9.16 14.72
CA ALA A 42 -7.06 -8.74 13.40
C ALA A 42 -6.29 -7.54 12.81
N ASP A 43 -5.25 -7.01 13.46
CA ASP A 43 -4.55 -5.78 13.04
C ASP A 43 -4.09 -5.83 11.59
N ASP A 44 -3.36 -6.87 11.21
CA ASP A 44 -2.85 -7.03 9.84
C ASP A 44 -3.97 -7.08 8.80
N TYR A 45 -5.13 -7.64 9.18
CA TYR A 45 -6.29 -7.70 8.30
C TYR A 45 -6.92 -6.32 8.12
N PHE A 46 -7.11 -5.56 9.20
CA PHE A 46 -7.62 -4.18 9.15
C PHE A 46 -6.70 -3.26 8.35
N LEU A 47 -5.40 -3.31 8.61
CA LEU A 47 -4.36 -2.57 7.87
C LEU A 47 -4.39 -2.90 6.37
N THR A 48 -4.43 -4.19 6.04
CA THR A 48 -4.42 -4.65 4.64
C THR A 48 -5.73 -4.35 3.92
N ALA A 49 -6.87 -4.53 4.58
CA ALA A 49 -8.19 -4.22 4.05
C ALA A 49 -8.35 -2.72 3.77
N THR A 50 -7.88 -1.87 4.70
CA THR A 50 -7.87 -0.42 4.52
C THR A 50 -7.02 -0.02 3.32
N GLN A 51 -5.77 -0.51 3.23
CA GLN A 51 -4.90 -0.21 2.11
C GLN A 51 -5.48 -0.68 0.77
N ASN A 52 -5.97 -1.92 0.68
CA ASN A 52 -6.50 -2.46 -0.58
C ASN A 52 -7.78 -1.72 -1.01
N THR A 53 -8.62 -1.31 -0.06
CA THR A 53 -9.84 -0.54 -0.36
C THR A 53 -9.48 0.88 -0.80
N PHE A 54 -8.59 1.55 -0.07
CA PHE A 54 -8.10 2.87 -0.45
C PHE A 54 -7.48 2.85 -1.85
N PHE A 55 -6.57 1.91 -2.13
CA PHE A 55 -5.95 1.72 -3.44
C PHE A 55 -6.98 1.51 -4.55
N ALA A 56 -7.97 0.64 -4.31
CA ALA A 56 -9.04 0.35 -5.26
C ALA A 56 -9.81 1.61 -5.66
N LEU A 57 -10.18 2.42 -4.67
CA LEU A 57 -10.86 3.71 -4.88
C LEU A 57 -9.95 4.71 -5.58
N THR A 58 -8.68 4.78 -5.18
CA THR A 58 -7.68 5.71 -5.71
C THR A 58 -7.50 5.55 -7.21
N PHE A 59 -7.27 4.31 -7.65
CA PHE A 59 -6.90 4.00 -9.03
C PHE A 59 -8.06 3.45 -9.86
N ASN A 60 -9.29 3.55 -9.34
CA ASN A 60 -10.50 3.05 -9.97
C ASN A 60 -10.40 1.59 -10.46
N VAL A 61 -9.92 0.71 -9.58
CA VAL A 61 -9.80 -0.73 -9.85
C VAL A 61 -10.49 -1.56 -8.79
N THR A 62 -10.94 -2.77 -9.16
CA THR A 62 -11.59 -3.64 -8.18
C THR A 62 -10.57 -4.22 -7.19
N LYS A 63 -10.96 -4.37 -5.91
CA LYS A 63 -10.17 -5.07 -4.89
C LYS A 63 -9.71 -6.47 -5.35
N LYS A 64 -10.56 -7.16 -6.11
CA LYS A 64 -10.26 -8.49 -6.68
C LYS A 64 -9.03 -8.46 -7.60
N ILE A 65 -8.85 -7.41 -8.40
CA ILE A 65 -7.67 -7.28 -9.27
C ILE A 65 -6.40 -7.11 -8.43
N ILE A 66 -6.44 -6.25 -7.41
CA ILE A 66 -5.30 -5.98 -6.52
C ILE A 66 -4.88 -7.27 -5.79
N VAL A 67 -5.83 -7.92 -5.13
CA VAL A 67 -5.61 -9.18 -4.41
C VAL A 67 -5.11 -10.27 -5.36
N GLY A 68 -5.73 -10.40 -6.54
CA GLY A 68 -5.31 -11.37 -7.55
C GLY A 68 -3.90 -11.14 -8.09
N LYS A 69 -3.42 -9.88 -8.15
CA LYS A 69 -2.03 -9.57 -8.51
C LYS A 69 -1.05 -9.96 -7.41
N LYS A 70 -1.36 -9.63 -6.16
CA LYS A 70 -0.56 -10.03 -4.99
C LYS A 70 -0.46 -11.54 -4.83
N GLN A 71 -1.57 -12.26 -5.07
CA GLN A 71 -1.59 -13.73 -5.14
C GLN A 71 -0.61 -14.32 -6.15
N ARG A 72 -0.38 -13.62 -7.27
CA ARG A 72 0.53 -14.03 -8.34
C ARG A 72 1.97 -13.55 -8.10
N GLY A 73 2.27 -13.00 -6.92
CA GLY A 73 3.60 -12.59 -6.51
C GLY A 73 3.95 -11.12 -6.77
N ALA A 74 3.00 -10.28 -7.19
CA ALA A 74 3.26 -8.84 -7.27
C ALA A 74 3.37 -8.25 -5.85
N SER A 75 4.42 -7.48 -5.57
CA SER A 75 4.57 -6.82 -4.27
C SER A 75 3.59 -5.65 -4.13
N GLY A 76 3.09 -5.41 -2.91
CA GLY A 76 2.26 -4.23 -2.63
C GLY A 76 2.94 -2.91 -3.00
N ALA A 77 4.24 -2.79 -2.74
CA ALA A 77 5.04 -1.62 -3.10
C ALA A 77 5.11 -1.41 -4.63
N ASP A 78 5.36 -2.48 -5.40
CA ASP A 78 5.42 -2.37 -6.86
C ASP A 78 4.06 -2.01 -7.47
N LEU A 79 2.95 -2.47 -6.87
CA LEU A 79 1.62 -2.09 -7.32
C LEU A 79 1.36 -0.59 -7.16
N TRP A 80 1.75 0.01 -6.02
CA TRP A 80 1.64 1.46 -5.82
C TRP A 80 2.39 2.24 -6.90
N VAL A 81 3.66 1.89 -7.12
CA VAL A 81 4.50 2.57 -8.11
C VAL A 81 3.96 2.35 -9.53
N ALA A 82 3.55 1.13 -9.89
CA ALA A 82 3.06 0.83 -11.24
C ALA A 82 1.77 1.58 -11.59
N TYR A 83 0.80 1.62 -10.67
CA TYR A 83 -0.46 2.32 -10.89
C TYR A 83 -0.28 3.84 -10.92
N TRP A 84 0.55 4.39 -10.05
CA TRP A 84 0.90 5.80 -10.10
C TRP A 84 1.65 6.17 -11.40
N LEU A 85 2.59 5.34 -11.86
CA LEU A 85 3.25 5.57 -13.15
C LEU A 85 2.28 5.52 -14.32
N ALA A 86 1.26 4.66 -14.28
CA ALA A 86 0.21 4.61 -15.28
C ALA A 86 -0.60 5.92 -15.33
N ASP A 87 -0.96 6.47 -14.17
CA ASP A 87 -1.62 7.79 -14.04
C ASP A 87 -0.75 8.91 -14.64
N LYS A 88 0.56 8.92 -14.35
CA LYS A 88 1.47 9.99 -14.79
C LYS A 88 1.88 9.92 -16.26
N SER A 89 1.94 8.72 -16.84
CA SER A 89 2.53 8.51 -18.16
C SER A 89 1.54 8.06 -19.24
N ALA A 90 0.29 7.78 -18.87
CA ALA A 90 -0.70 7.13 -19.71
C ALA A 90 -0.23 5.75 -20.27
N THR A 91 0.75 5.13 -19.61
CA THR A 91 1.20 3.76 -19.94
C THR A 91 0.34 2.75 -19.20
N GLU A 92 -0.07 1.67 -19.86
CA GLU A 92 -0.87 0.62 -19.23
C GLU A 92 -0.14 -0.07 -18.06
N VAL A 93 -0.86 -0.31 -16.96
CA VAL A 93 -0.33 -0.98 -15.75
C VAL A 93 0.32 -2.32 -16.06
N GLU A 94 -0.27 -3.15 -16.92
CA GLU A 94 0.29 -4.48 -17.23
C GLU A 94 1.62 -4.37 -17.98
N LYS A 95 1.75 -3.37 -18.86
CA LYS A 95 3.01 -3.08 -19.55
C LYS A 95 4.08 -2.64 -18.55
N ILE A 96 3.71 -1.81 -17.58
CA ILE A 96 4.62 -1.36 -16.51
C ILE A 96 5.07 -2.54 -15.64
N LEU A 97 4.14 -3.38 -15.17
CA LEU A 97 4.45 -4.52 -14.32
C LEU A 97 5.27 -5.59 -15.05
N THR A 98 4.98 -5.82 -16.33
CA THR A 98 5.77 -6.73 -17.17
C THR A 98 7.21 -6.22 -17.31
N ALA A 99 7.38 -4.94 -17.63
CA ALA A 99 8.71 -4.34 -17.67
C ALA A 99 9.41 -4.40 -16.30
N ARG A 100 8.70 -4.13 -15.19
CA ARG A 100 9.25 -4.21 -13.84
C ARG A 100 9.83 -5.59 -13.54
N SER A 101 9.13 -6.66 -13.94
CA SER A 101 9.55 -8.05 -13.76
C SER A 101 10.81 -8.44 -14.55
N GLN A 102 11.13 -7.70 -15.61
CA GLN A 102 12.27 -7.96 -16.49
C GLN A 102 13.50 -7.12 -16.12
N GLN A 103 13.36 -6.16 -15.21
CA GLN A 103 14.40 -5.20 -14.86
C GLN A 103 14.81 -5.34 -13.40
N SER A 104 16.05 -4.98 -13.08
CA SER A 104 16.56 -5.06 -11.70
C SER A 104 15.92 -4.01 -10.77
N ASN A 105 15.63 -2.82 -11.29
CA ASN A 105 15.09 -1.70 -10.51
C ASN A 105 14.10 -0.83 -11.30
N TRP A 106 13.45 0.10 -10.60
CA TRP A 106 12.49 1.04 -11.17
C TRP A 106 13.10 2.01 -12.18
N ALA A 107 14.36 2.43 -12.00
CA ALA A 107 15.03 3.34 -12.93
C ALA A 107 15.21 2.72 -14.32
N ALA A 108 15.65 1.46 -14.36
CA ALA A 108 15.74 0.67 -15.59
C ALA A 108 14.36 0.43 -16.22
N THR A 109 13.34 0.17 -15.38
CA THR A 109 11.95 -0.02 -15.83
C THR A 109 11.41 1.23 -16.54
N ILE A 110 11.56 2.41 -15.92
CA ILE A 110 11.11 3.70 -16.46
C ILE A 110 11.84 4.04 -17.77
N THR A 111 13.16 3.81 -17.80
CA THR A 111 13.98 4.02 -19.00
C THR A 111 13.56 3.10 -20.15
N ALA A 112 13.34 1.80 -19.89
CA ALA A 112 12.93 0.82 -20.89
C ALA A 112 11.54 1.14 -21.49
N LEU A 113 10.66 1.77 -20.72
CA LEU A 113 9.34 2.19 -21.17
C LEU A 113 9.34 3.56 -21.87
N GLY A 114 10.46 4.29 -21.85
CA GLY A 114 10.55 5.64 -22.41
C GLY A 114 9.71 6.67 -21.66
N ILE A 115 9.42 6.43 -20.38
CA ILE A 115 8.65 7.37 -19.55
C ILE A 115 9.54 8.58 -19.23
N LYS A 116 9.07 9.77 -19.61
CA LYS A 116 9.86 11.01 -19.46
C LYS A 116 9.97 11.41 -17.97
N PRO A 117 11.17 11.67 -17.44
CA PRO A 117 11.34 12.11 -16.04
C PRO A 117 10.52 13.34 -15.68
N THR A 118 10.30 14.26 -16.64
CA THR A 118 9.50 15.48 -16.42
C THR A 118 8.05 15.20 -16.03
N ALA A 119 7.51 14.03 -16.36
CA ALA A 119 6.16 13.62 -15.96
C ALA A 119 6.07 13.09 -14.51
N LEU A 120 7.22 12.76 -13.90
CA LEU A 120 7.28 12.07 -12.61
C LEU A 120 7.48 13.00 -11.41
N GLY A 121 7.73 14.29 -11.65
CA GLY A 121 8.00 15.26 -10.57
C GLY A 121 9.39 15.11 -9.94
N THR A 122 9.83 16.16 -9.25
CA THR A 122 11.22 16.24 -8.74
C THR A 122 11.50 15.20 -7.64
N THR A 123 10.58 15.05 -6.68
CA THR A 123 10.75 14.16 -5.52
C THR A 123 10.92 12.71 -5.95
N PHE A 124 10.03 12.20 -6.80
CA PHE A 124 10.14 10.82 -7.30
C PHE A 124 11.44 10.60 -8.06
N ASN A 125 11.85 11.53 -8.93
CA ASN A 125 13.11 11.44 -9.66
C ASN A 125 14.34 11.46 -8.75
N SER A 126 14.33 12.24 -7.67
CA SER A 126 15.44 12.21 -6.70
C SER A 126 15.51 10.87 -5.99
N THR A 127 14.37 10.33 -5.53
CA THR A 127 14.31 9.02 -4.85
C THR A 127 14.65 7.87 -5.77
N LEU A 128 14.36 7.97 -7.06
CA LEU A 128 14.72 6.95 -8.05
C LEU A 128 16.23 6.68 -8.10
N ASN A 129 17.04 7.68 -7.76
CA ASN A 129 18.50 7.63 -7.75
C ASN A 129 19.09 7.45 -6.34
N ASP A 130 18.25 7.41 -5.31
CA ASP A 130 18.64 7.32 -3.91
C ASP A 130 18.14 5.99 -3.31
N ALA A 131 19.03 5.23 -2.67
CA ALA A 131 18.68 3.95 -2.07
C ALA A 131 18.05 4.08 -0.67
N THR A 132 17.91 5.29 -0.13
CA THR A 132 17.53 5.50 1.29
C THR A 132 16.03 5.43 1.56
N ALA A 133 15.18 5.80 0.60
CA ALA A 133 13.72 5.81 0.77
C ALA A 133 13.01 4.85 -0.21
N PRO A 134 12.06 4.02 0.27
CA PRO A 134 11.24 3.20 -0.63
C PRO A 134 10.40 4.08 -1.58
N LEU A 135 10.40 3.77 -2.88
CA LEU A 135 9.67 4.55 -3.88
C LEU A 135 8.15 4.57 -3.64
N ASP A 136 7.60 3.48 -3.09
CA ASP A 136 6.19 3.40 -2.75
C ASP A 136 5.81 4.37 -1.62
N HIS A 137 6.75 4.72 -0.72
CA HIS A 137 6.49 5.76 0.29
C HIS A 137 6.26 7.11 -0.37
N VAL A 138 7.13 7.50 -1.32
CA VAL A 138 7.00 8.76 -2.06
C VAL A 138 5.70 8.82 -2.84
N VAL A 139 5.32 7.70 -3.48
CA VAL A 139 4.07 7.61 -4.23
C VAL A 139 2.86 7.73 -3.31
N VAL A 140 2.84 7.01 -2.18
CA VAL A 140 1.71 7.07 -1.23
C VAL A 140 1.61 8.46 -0.61
N ASP A 141 2.73 9.08 -0.24
CA ASP A 141 2.76 10.43 0.33
C ASP A 141 2.22 11.46 -0.69
N GLU A 142 2.68 11.41 -1.95
CA GLU A 142 2.16 12.29 -3.00
C GLU A 142 0.66 12.07 -3.24
N VAL A 143 0.18 10.82 -3.24
CA VAL A 143 -1.24 10.51 -3.39
C VAL A 143 -2.05 11.10 -2.24
N LEU A 144 -1.60 10.94 -1.00
CA LEU A 144 -2.29 11.46 0.18
C LEU A 144 -2.31 12.99 0.22
N GLU A 145 -1.20 13.63 -0.14
CA GLU A 145 -1.11 15.08 -0.23
C GLU A 145 -1.98 15.64 -1.36
N ARG A 146 -1.92 15.04 -2.56
CA ARG A 146 -2.73 15.44 -3.72
C ARG A 146 -4.23 15.34 -3.44
N LEU A 147 -4.63 14.35 -2.66
CA LEU A 147 -6.02 14.14 -2.25
C LEU A 147 -6.40 14.92 -0.99
N GLN A 148 -5.48 15.72 -0.43
CA GLN A 148 -5.68 16.53 0.78
C GLN A 148 -6.13 15.70 1.99
N ILE A 149 -5.66 14.46 2.07
CA ILE A 149 -6.00 13.51 3.14
C ILE A 149 -5.12 13.72 4.37
N LEU A 150 -3.84 14.01 4.15
CA LEU A 150 -2.89 14.40 5.17
C LEU A 150 -2.10 15.62 4.68
N SER A 151 -1.73 16.50 5.60
CA SER A 151 -0.83 17.61 5.30
C SER A 151 0.61 17.10 5.09
N ALA A 152 1.44 17.90 4.42
CA ALA A 152 2.86 17.58 4.27
C ALA A 152 3.58 17.44 5.63
N ASP A 153 3.16 18.23 6.63
CA ASP A 153 3.72 18.17 7.99
C ASP A 153 3.29 16.88 8.72
N ASP A 154 2.03 16.45 8.57
CA ASP A 154 1.55 15.17 9.13
C ASP A 154 2.28 13.99 8.50
N LEU A 155 2.41 13.97 7.17
CA LEU A 155 3.14 12.93 6.44
C LEU A 155 4.58 12.82 6.93
N LYS A 156 5.30 13.95 6.96
CA LYS A 156 6.68 14.00 7.44
C LYS A 156 6.79 13.51 8.89
N THR A 157 5.87 13.92 9.74
CA THR A 157 5.86 13.56 11.16
C THR A 157 5.61 12.06 11.34
N LEU A 158 4.62 11.49 10.65
CA LEU A 158 4.33 10.05 10.71
C LEU A 158 5.48 9.21 10.15
N ARG A 159 6.07 9.61 9.02
CA ARG A 159 7.24 8.95 8.44
C ARG A 159 8.46 8.99 9.36
N HIS A 160 8.69 10.12 10.05
CA HIS A 160 9.75 10.22 11.06
C HIS A 160 9.54 9.26 12.24
N ASN A 161 8.28 8.92 12.54
CA ASN A 161 7.90 7.91 13.53
C ASN A 161 7.75 6.50 12.92
N ASN A 162 8.37 6.25 11.76
CA ASN A 162 8.41 4.96 11.06
C ASN A 162 7.05 4.39 10.65
N ALA A 163 6.04 5.23 10.41
CA ALA A 163 4.77 4.76 9.87
C ALA A 163 4.94 4.11 8.50
N SER A 164 4.49 2.86 8.37
CA SER A 164 4.33 2.18 7.09
C SER A 164 3.18 2.79 6.27
N ASN A 165 3.09 2.46 4.99
CA ASN A 165 1.97 2.92 4.14
C ASN A 165 0.61 2.49 4.70
N LYS A 166 0.50 1.27 5.25
CA LYS A 166 -0.77 0.78 5.81
C LYS A 166 -1.17 1.58 7.04
N GLU A 167 -0.22 1.86 7.92
CA GLU A 167 -0.45 2.63 9.15
C GLU A 167 -0.78 4.08 8.84
N LEU A 168 -0.12 4.71 7.86
CA LEU A 168 -0.48 6.05 7.38
C LEU A 168 -1.96 6.15 6.99
N LEU A 169 -2.43 5.18 6.21
CA LEU A 169 -3.82 5.16 5.73
C LEU A 169 -4.81 4.98 6.87
N VAL A 170 -4.51 4.11 7.84
CA VAL A 170 -5.36 3.92 9.03
C VAL A 170 -5.32 5.15 9.93
N CYS A 171 -4.16 5.76 10.16
CA CYS A 171 -4.04 7.00 10.94
C CYS A 171 -4.84 8.14 10.31
N ALA A 172 -4.76 8.30 8.98
CA ALA A 172 -5.55 9.30 8.26
C ALA A 172 -7.06 9.07 8.40
N LEU A 173 -7.49 7.81 8.27
CA LEU A 173 -8.90 7.42 8.41
C LEU A 173 -9.43 7.70 9.83
N LEU A 174 -8.66 7.33 10.85
CA LEU A 174 -9.01 7.57 12.26
C LEU A 174 -9.03 9.06 12.60
N ALA A 175 -8.02 9.82 12.15
CA ALA A 175 -7.94 11.26 12.36
C ALA A 175 -9.14 12.00 11.78
N ASN A 176 -9.53 11.66 10.55
CA ASN A 176 -10.71 12.24 9.93
C ASN A 176 -12.00 11.88 10.69
N LYS A 177 -12.09 10.67 11.25
CA LYS A 177 -13.28 10.20 11.94
C LYS A 177 -13.48 10.82 13.32
N SER A 178 -12.40 11.22 14.00
CA SER A 178 -12.45 11.63 15.40
C SER A 178 -11.91 13.03 15.68
N ASP A 179 -11.55 13.81 14.66
CA ASP A 179 -10.90 15.14 14.78
C ASP A 179 -9.63 15.14 15.65
N ASN A 180 -8.92 14.00 15.75
CA ASN A 180 -7.66 13.88 16.48
C ASN A 180 -6.46 13.95 15.54
N GLN A 181 -5.28 14.28 16.08
CA GLN A 181 -4.04 14.27 15.31
C GLN A 181 -3.66 12.84 14.88
N PRO A 182 -3.30 12.60 13.60
CA PRO A 182 -2.92 11.27 13.10
C PRO A 182 -1.81 10.59 13.92
N LEU A 183 -0.81 11.35 14.37
CA LEU A 183 0.33 10.83 15.13
C LEU A 183 -0.10 10.16 16.46
N LEU A 184 -1.19 10.63 17.07
CA LEU A 184 -1.70 10.09 18.33
C LEU A 184 -2.00 8.60 18.20
N PHE A 185 -2.62 8.17 17.10
CA PHE A 185 -2.99 6.77 16.88
C PHE A 185 -1.76 5.87 16.71
N LEU A 186 -0.79 6.34 15.93
CA LEU A 186 0.48 5.63 15.76
C LEU A 186 1.20 5.45 17.11
N GLN A 187 1.25 6.50 17.92
CA GLN A 187 1.88 6.46 19.24
C GLN A 187 1.14 5.54 20.21
N GLN A 188 -0.20 5.47 20.15
CA GLN A 188 -0.98 4.53 20.96
C GLN A 188 -0.66 3.08 20.62
N VAL A 189 -0.52 2.74 19.34
CA VAL A 189 -0.18 1.37 18.92
C VAL A 189 1.27 1.03 19.21
N GLN A 190 2.21 1.92 18.89
CA GLN A 190 3.64 1.72 19.19
C GLN A 190 3.93 1.66 20.69
N GLY A 191 3.15 2.39 21.50
CA GLY A 191 3.22 2.34 22.96
C GLY A 191 2.45 1.19 23.60
N HIS A 192 1.87 0.28 22.80
CA HIS A 192 1.04 -0.84 23.26
C HIS A 192 -0.16 -0.42 24.13
N VAL A 193 -0.65 0.81 23.96
CA VAL A 193 -1.84 1.34 24.64
C VAL A 193 -3.12 0.84 23.96
N ALA A 194 -3.06 0.66 22.64
CA ALA A 194 -4.17 0.14 21.83
C ALA A 194 -3.62 -0.70 20.67
N THR A 195 -4.53 -1.31 19.93
CA THR A 195 -4.27 -2.09 18.71
C THR A 195 -5.03 -1.47 17.55
N TRP A 196 -4.63 -1.73 16.30
CA TRP A 196 -5.33 -1.14 15.16
C TRP A 196 -6.80 -1.56 15.09
N ASP A 197 -7.08 -2.84 15.32
CA ASP A 197 -8.43 -3.41 15.31
C ASP A 197 -9.33 -2.79 16.39
N SER A 198 -8.80 -2.55 17.58
CA SER A 198 -9.53 -1.88 18.66
C SER A 198 -9.77 -0.41 18.33
N LEU A 199 -8.77 0.34 17.87
CA LEU A 199 -8.94 1.75 17.50
C LEU A 199 -9.98 1.94 16.39
N MET A 200 -9.91 1.12 15.34
CA MET A 200 -10.89 1.17 14.25
C MET A 200 -12.30 0.81 14.74
N THR A 201 -12.43 -0.24 15.55
CA THR A 201 -13.73 -0.64 16.11
C THR A 201 -14.34 0.45 17.00
N HIS A 202 -13.54 1.09 17.87
CA HIS A 202 -14.00 2.20 18.72
C HIS A 202 -14.42 3.43 17.89
N ALA A 203 -13.80 3.66 16.75
CA ALA A 203 -14.20 4.71 15.81
C ALA A 203 -15.45 4.35 14.97
N GLY A 204 -16.05 3.17 15.21
CA GLY A 204 -17.19 2.65 14.45
C GLY A 204 -16.82 2.16 13.04
N ILE A 205 -15.55 1.85 12.81
CA ILE A 205 -15.02 1.35 11.55
C ILE A 205 -14.79 -0.15 11.68
N ASP A 206 -15.55 -0.92 10.91
CA ASP A 206 -15.39 -2.37 10.79
C ASP A 206 -15.02 -2.74 9.35
N ILE A 207 -14.56 -3.97 9.15
CA ILE A 207 -14.13 -4.45 7.83
C ILE A 207 -15.22 -4.29 6.75
N LYS A 208 -16.49 -4.44 7.13
CA LYS A 208 -17.62 -4.41 6.20
C LYS A 208 -17.94 -2.98 5.76
N ASN A 209 -17.55 -1.98 6.56
CA ASN A 209 -17.86 -0.59 6.31
C ASN A 209 -16.66 0.28 5.91
N ILE A 210 -15.42 -0.22 5.92
CA ILE A 210 -14.21 0.54 5.52
C ILE A 210 -14.42 1.30 4.19
N GLU A 211 -14.98 0.65 3.17
CA GLU A 211 -15.22 1.26 1.87
C GLU A 211 -16.23 2.41 1.96
N GLN A 212 -17.32 2.20 2.69
CA GLN A 212 -18.33 3.22 2.92
C GLN A 212 -17.74 4.41 3.69
N VAL A 213 -16.95 4.15 4.73
CA VAL A 213 -16.28 5.20 5.52
C VAL A 213 -15.35 6.01 4.62
N LEU A 214 -14.47 5.34 3.85
CA LEU A 214 -13.58 6.00 2.90
C LEU A 214 -14.34 6.88 1.89
N LEU A 215 -15.42 6.37 1.31
CA LEU A 215 -16.24 7.12 0.36
C LEU A 215 -16.96 8.33 0.99
N THR A 216 -17.33 8.25 2.27
CA THR A 216 -17.96 9.37 2.99
C THR A 216 -16.96 10.40 3.46
N THR A 217 -15.82 9.94 3.96
CA THR A 217 -14.72 10.77 4.46
C THR A 217 -14.06 11.54 3.34
N PHE A 218 -13.98 10.95 2.15
CA PHE A 218 -13.33 11.54 0.98
C PHE A 218 -14.33 11.73 -0.17
N ALA A 219 -15.51 12.28 0.14
CA ALA A 219 -16.63 12.38 -0.82
C ALA A 219 -16.31 13.18 -2.09
N ASP A 220 -15.30 14.06 -2.08
CA ASP A 220 -14.90 14.86 -3.25
C ASP A 220 -13.68 14.30 -4.00
N TRP A 221 -13.34 13.02 -3.76
CA TRP A 221 -12.21 12.32 -4.37
C TRP A 221 -12.33 12.25 -5.92
N PRO A 222 -11.44 12.90 -6.69
CA PRO A 222 -11.32 12.63 -8.13
C PRO A 222 -10.52 11.34 -8.33
N ALA A 223 -11.19 10.25 -8.71
CA ALA A 223 -10.50 8.97 -8.97
C ALA A 223 -9.40 9.17 -10.02
N LEU A 224 -8.23 8.58 -9.80
CA LEU A 224 -7.12 8.63 -10.75
C LEU A 224 -7.44 7.76 -11.95
N ASN A 225 -7.13 8.28 -13.14
CA ASN A 225 -7.63 7.68 -14.37
C ASN A 225 -6.63 6.63 -14.90
N CYS A 226 -6.52 5.50 -14.20
CA CYS A 226 -5.68 4.38 -14.61
C CYS A 226 -6.37 3.49 -15.67
N GLY A 227 -6.65 4.09 -16.83
CA GLY A 227 -6.66 3.43 -18.14
C GLY A 227 -7.56 2.20 -18.40
N SER A 228 -8.54 1.87 -17.55
CA SER A 228 -9.35 0.65 -17.76
C SER A 228 -10.86 0.87 -17.90
N LEU A 229 -11.34 2.11 -17.87
CA LEU A 229 -12.73 2.43 -18.25
C LEU A 229 -12.77 3.70 -19.11
N PRO A 230 -13.42 3.69 -20.28
CA PRO A 230 -13.62 4.91 -21.06
C PRO A 230 -14.40 5.94 -20.22
N ALA A 231 -14.03 7.21 -20.36
CA ALA A 231 -14.51 8.37 -19.60
C ALA A 231 -16.02 8.70 -19.72
N LEU A 232 -16.86 7.74 -20.12
CA LEU A 232 -18.31 7.90 -20.32
C LEU A 232 -19.16 7.35 -19.16
N LEU A 233 -18.56 7.00 -18.02
CA LEU A 233 -19.29 6.57 -16.82
C LEU A 233 -19.02 7.46 -15.59
N THR A 234 -18.82 8.76 -15.82
CA THR A 234 -18.92 9.81 -14.78
C THR A 234 -20.39 10.09 -14.41
N ILE A 235 -21.26 9.08 -14.48
CA ILE A 235 -22.68 9.15 -14.11
C ILE A 235 -22.94 8.06 -13.07
N ASN A 236 -22.95 8.48 -11.80
CA ASN A 236 -23.81 7.93 -10.75
C ASN A 236 -23.63 6.44 -10.38
N ILE A 237 -22.38 5.97 -10.16
CA ILE A 237 -22.11 4.66 -9.53
C ILE A 237 -21.93 4.80 -8.01
N ARG A 238 -22.86 5.51 -7.32
CA ARG A 238 -22.85 5.62 -5.84
C ARG A 238 -23.85 4.68 -5.14
N ARG A 239 -24.46 3.69 -5.82
CA ARG A 239 -25.53 2.89 -5.18
C ARG A 239 -25.51 1.38 -5.32
N HIS A 240 -24.62 0.72 -6.07
CA HIS A 240 -24.76 -0.73 -6.32
C HIS A 240 -23.48 -1.54 -6.08
N TRP A 241 -22.88 -1.38 -4.90
CA TRP A 241 -21.84 -2.30 -4.42
C TRP A 241 -22.10 -2.66 -2.95
N PHE A 242 -23.24 -3.30 -2.70
CA PHE A 242 -23.44 -4.14 -1.51
C PHE A 242 -23.53 -5.59 -2.00
N TYR A 243 -23.07 -6.53 -1.17
CA TYR A 243 -22.82 -7.96 -1.42
C TYR A 243 -21.44 -8.25 -2.00
N TRP A 244 -20.45 -8.48 -1.13
CA TRP A 244 -19.82 -9.78 -0.84
C TRP A 244 -19.03 -9.66 0.48
#